data_AF-A0A3N1HP50-F1
#
_entry.id   AF-A0A3N1HP50-F1
#
_cell.length_a   1.000
_cell.length_b   1.000
_cell.length_c   1.000
_cell.angle_alpha   90.00
_cell.angle_beta   90.00
_cell.angle_gamma   90.00
#
_symmetry.space_group_name_H-M   'P 1'
#
loop_
_entity.id
_entity.type
_entity.pdbx_description
1 polymer ?
#
loop_
_entity_poly.entity_id
_entity_poly.type
_entity_poly.pdbx_seq_one_letter_code
_entity_poly.pdbx_strand_id
1 'polypeptide(L)'
;MRKSEEAERQEPAGVEREAAGVEAALGLAGQEPPSLHVPAVRAPFPKGLVRLAASAPGREQLRLMFAEHPGLVLWLENRMDGQHILAAVELEHAGEAPEASVAEEAAREAGPAQAAFRRRWASERRRDYDEMQAHFASPAHIAAKDQAHAAMMDAFHRRNRP
;
A
#
# COMPACT_ATOMS: atom_id res chain seq x y z
N MET A 1 -3.39 -32.99 30.01
CA MET A 1 -3.55 -31.53 29.83
C MET A 1 -2.27 -30.89 30.37
N ARG A 2 -1.47 -30.11 29.65
CA ARG A 2 -1.75 -29.16 28.57
C ARG A 2 -0.62 -29.21 27.53
N LYS A 3 -1.01 -29.37 26.26
CA LYS A 3 -0.28 -28.83 25.11
C LYS A 3 -0.44 -27.30 25.13
N SER A 4 0.43 -26.59 24.42
CA SER A 4 0.36 -25.16 24.04
C SER A 4 1.38 -24.26 24.76
N GLU A 5 2.64 -24.23 24.28
CA GLU A 5 3.54 -23.07 24.49
C GLU A 5 4.78 -23.11 23.58
N GLU A 6 4.64 -23.55 22.32
CA GLU A 6 5.78 -23.67 21.41
C GLU A 6 5.46 -23.24 19.97
N ALA A 7 4.76 -22.12 19.81
CA ALA A 7 4.41 -21.57 18.51
C ALA A 7 4.47 -20.03 18.52
N GLU A 8 5.62 -19.43 18.84
CA GLU A 8 5.76 -17.96 18.73
C GLU A 8 7.21 -17.47 18.62
N ARG A 9 8.11 -18.24 17.98
CA ARG A 9 9.54 -17.83 17.83
C ARG A 9 10.13 -18.05 16.43
N GLN A 10 9.33 -18.09 15.37
CA GLN A 10 9.83 -18.35 14.00
C GLN A 10 9.46 -17.30 12.93
N GLU A 11 8.92 -16.14 13.30
CA GLU A 11 8.48 -15.12 12.32
C GLU A 11 9.44 -13.94 12.01
N PRO A 12 10.48 -13.58 12.80
CA PRO A 12 11.31 -12.41 12.44
C PRO A 12 12.35 -12.70 11.34
N ALA A 13 12.80 -13.96 11.22
CA ALA A 13 13.86 -14.33 10.28
C ALA A 13 13.42 -14.41 8.80
N GLY A 14 12.11 -14.52 8.54
CA GLY A 14 11.54 -14.57 7.19
C GLY A 14 11.48 -13.18 6.55
N VAL A 15 11.01 -12.19 7.33
CA VAL A 15 10.82 -10.80 6.88
C VAL A 15 12.16 -10.13 6.54
N GLU A 16 13.20 -10.39 7.33
CA GLU A 16 14.54 -9.85 7.09
C GLU A 16 15.20 -10.44 5.83
N ARG A 17 14.88 -11.71 5.51
CA ARG A 17 15.38 -12.40 4.31
C ARG A 17 14.67 -11.95 3.05
N GLU A 18 13.37 -11.66 3.15
CA GLU A 18 12.58 -11.04 2.08
C GLU A 18 13.04 -9.62 1.79
N ALA A 19 13.27 -8.80 2.82
CA ALA A 19 13.81 -7.45 2.64
C ALA A 19 15.17 -7.47 1.94
N ALA A 20 16.09 -8.36 2.35
CA ALA A 20 17.38 -8.56 1.69
C ALA A 20 17.22 -9.06 0.23
N GLY A 21 16.22 -9.89 -0.06
CA GLY A 21 15.92 -10.37 -1.40
C GLY A 21 15.35 -9.28 -2.32
N VAL A 22 14.49 -8.42 -1.79
CA VAL A 22 13.93 -7.25 -2.48
C VAL A 22 15.02 -6.21 -2.75
N GLU A 23 15.93 -5.97 -1.80
CA GLU A 23 17.09 -5.08 -2.00
C GLU A 23 18.06 -5.61 -3.08
N ALA A 24 18.27 -6.91 -3.14
CA ALA A 24 19.05 -7.56 -4.20
C ALA A 24 18.35 -7.46 -5.57
N ALA A 25 17.02 -7.64 -5.62
CA ALA A 25 16.22 -7.49 -6.84
C ALA A 25 16.20 -6.04 -7.37
N LEU A 26 16.35 -5.06 -6.48
CA LEU A 26 16.41 -3.63 -6.82
C LEU A 26 17.84 -3.14 -7.13
N GLY A 27 18.85 -4.01 -7.13
CA GLY A 27 20.25 -3.64 -7.43
C GLY A 27 20.91 -2.77 -6.36
N LEU A 28 20.42 -2.83 -5.12
CA LEU A 28 20.92 -2.04 -3.97
C LEU A 28 21.94 -2.81 -3.12
N ALA A 29 22.25 -4.06 -3.49
CA ALA A 29 23.13 -4.95 -2.74
C ALA A 29 24.58 -4.43 -2.69
N GLY A 30 25.02 -4.01 -1.51
CA GLY A 30 26.38 -3.52 -1.27
C GLY A 30 26.55 -2.55 -0.10
N GLN A 31 25.47 -2.13 0.56
CA GLN A 31 25.57 -1.41 1.83
C GLN A 31 25.44 -2.40 3.00
N GLU A 32 26.48 -2.43 3.83
CA GLU A 32 26.60 -3.31 4.99
C GLU A 32 25.40 -3.11 5.94
N PRO A 33 24.73 -4.18 6.40
CA PRO A 33 23.63 -4.05 7.35
C PRO A 33 24.23 -3.59 8.70
N PRO A 34 23.72 -2.52 9.33
CA PRO A 34 24.19 -2.15 10.64
C PRO A 34 23.77 -3.24 11.63
N SER A 35 24.77 -3.83 12.28
CA SER A 35 24.62 -4.64 13.50
C SER A 35 23.56 -4.05 14.44
N LEU A 36 22.74 -4.92 15.05
CA LEU A 36 21.62 -4.67 15.99
C LEU A 36 21.95 -3.71 17.17
N HIS A 37 22.21 -2.45 16.84
CA HIS A 37 21.63 -1.31 17.52
C HIS A 37 20.46 -0.92 16.65
N VAL A 38 19.25 -0.75 17.20
CA VAL A 38 18.22 0.02 16.51
C VAL A 38 18.77 1.44 16.43
N PRO A 39 19.34 1.89 15.29
CA PRO A 39 19.90 3.22 15.25
C PRO A 39 18.69 4.12 15.14
N ALA A 40 18.45 4.92 16.17
CA ALA A 40 17.53 6.03 16.07
C ALA A 40 17.87 6.83 14.81
N VAL A 41 16.90 6.93 13.89
CA VAL A 41 16.75 7.98 12.88
C VAL A 41 18.04 8.29 12.09
N ARG A 42 18.47 7.47 11.11
CA ARG A 42 19.42 7.93 10.05
C ARG A 42 19.83 6.97 8.92
N ALA A 43 19.33 5.73 8.80
CA ALA A 43 19.66 4.96 7.59
C ALA A 43 19.16 5.73 6.34
N PRO A 44 19.97 5.87 5.27
CA PRO A 44 19.54 6.59 4.09
C PRO A 44 18.30 5.92 3.49
N PHE A 45 17.28 6.73 3.21
CA PHE A 45 16.07 6.25 2.57
C PHE A 45 16.36 5.91 1.09
N PRO A 46 15.89 4.76 0.55
CA PRO A 46 16.19 4.38 -0.82
C PRO A 46 15.56 5.36 -1.82
N LYS A 47 16.39 6.11 -2.54
CA LYS A 47 15.93 7.02 -3.62
C LYS A 47 15.12 6.29 -4.70
N GLY A 48 15.35 4.99 -4.88
CA GLY A 48 14.59 4.15 -5.81
C GLY A 48 13.10 4.08 -5.48
N LEU A 49 12.74 3.97 -4.20
CA LEU A 49 11.33 3.94 -3.79
C LEU A 49 10.65 5.29 -4.05
N VAL A 50 11.34 6.41 -3.78
CA VAL A 50 10.82 7.77 -4.06
C VAL A 50 10.55 7.92 -5.56
N ARG A 51 11.47 7.44 -6.39
CA ARG A 51 11.34 7.49 -7.85
C ARG A 51 10.18 6.62 -8.36
N LEU A 52 9.97 5.45 -7.76
CA LEU A 52 8.82 4.60 -8.07
C LEU A 52 7.50 5.28 -7.67
N ALA A 53 7.43 5.87 -6.48
CA ALA A 53 6.24 6.56 -6.00
C ALA A 53 5.84 7.79 -6.85
N ALA A 54 6.79 8.36 -7.60
CA ALA A 54 6.57 9.54 -8.43
C ALA A 54 5.78 9.29 -9.73
N SER A 55 5.49 8.03 -10.09
CA SER A 55 4.71 7.69 -11.29
C SER A 55 3.58 6.72 -10.97
N ALA A 56 2.48 6.77 -11.74
CA ALA A 56 1.36 5.83 -11.57
C ALA A 56 1.80 4.35 -11.71
N PRO A 57 2.63 3.97 -12.71
CA PRO A 57 3.13 2.60 -12.81
C PRO A 57 4.03 2.19 -11.64
N GLY A 58 4.89 3.11 -11.16
CA GLY A 58 5.80 2.80 -10.05
C GLY A 58 5.07 2.71 -8.70
N ARG A 59 4.00 3.48 -8.50
CA ARG A 59 3.10 3.29 -7.34
C ARG A 59 2.39 1.95 -7.39
N GLU A 60 1.96 1.51 -8.56
CA GLU A 60 1.31 0.20 -8.71
C GLU A 60 2.28 -0.94 -8.38
N GLN A 61 3.53 -0.81 -8.83
CA GLN A 61 4.60 -1.71 -8.43
C GLN A 61 4.84 -1.71 -6.90
N LEU A 62 4.78 -0.54 -6.26
CA LEU A 62 4.88 -0.43 -4.79
C LEU A 62 3.69 -1.11 -4.08
N ARG A 63 2.47 -0.99 -4.59
CA ARG A 63 1.28 -1.66 -4.02
C ARG A 63 1.40 -3.17 -4.07
N LEU A 64 1.85 -3.72 -5.20
CA LEU A 64 2.12 -5.15 -5.34
C LEU A 64 3.18 -5.60 -4.34
N MET A 65 4.26 -4.83 -4.20
CA MET A 65 5.32 -5.13 -3.24
C MET A 65 4.85 -5.05 -1.78
N PHE A 66 3.97 -4.11 -1.43
CA PHE A 66 3.36 -4.04 -0.09
C PHE A 66 2.41 -5.20 0.20
N ALA A 67 1.67 -5.67 -0.81
CA ALA A 67 0.80 -6.82 -0.69
C ALA A 67 1.59 -8.12 -0.47
N GLU A 68 2.78 -8.22 -1.08
CA GLU A 68 3.71 -9.35 -0.91
C GLU A 68 4.49 -9.27 0.39
N HIS A 69 4.88 -8.06 0.80
CA HIS A 69 5.72 -7.81 1.96
C HIS A 69 5.09 -6.76 2.88
N PRO A 70 4.12 -7.15 3.72
CA PRO A 70 3.45 -6.23 4.65
C PRO A 70 4.43 -5.52 5.61
N GLY A 71 5.56 -6.15 5.93
CA GLY A 71 6.62 -5.56 6.74
C GLY A 71 7.28 -4.32 6.13
N LEU A 72 7.20 -4.15 4.81
CA LEU A 72 7.73 -2.96 4.13
C LEU A 72 6.93 -1.71 4.50
N VAL A 73 5.61 -1.82 4.68
CA VAL A 73 4.76 -0.71 5.13
C VAL A 73 5.17 -0.25 6.52
N LEU A 74 5.29 -1.19 7.47
CA LEU A 74 5.73 -0.92 8.84
C LEU A 74 7.13 -0.30 8.89
N TRP A 75 8.02 -0.73 7.99
CA TRP A 75 9.36 -0.15 7.87
C TRP A 75 9.33 1.29 7.33
N LEU A 76 8.42 1.60 6.39
CA LEU A 76 8.25 2.94 5.83
C LEU A 76 7.61 3.92 6.84
N GLU A 77 6.68 3.47 7.68
CA GLU A 77 5.99 4.32 8.66
C GLU A 77 6.96 5.03 9.62
N ASN A 78 8.07 4.35 9.94
CA ASN A 78 9.08 4.84 10.87
C ASN A 78 10.09 5.82 10.22
N ARG A 79 9.85 6.27 8.97
CA ARG A 79 10.76 7.11 8.18
C ARG A 79 10.05 8.38 7.71
N MET A 80 10.74 9.52 7.78
CA MET A 80 10.21 10.81 7.30
C MET A 80 9.82 10.78 5.82
N ASP A 81 10.70 10.28 4.96
CA ASP A 81 10.41 10.13 3.52
C ASP A 81 9.49 8.93 3.22
N GLY A 82 9.42 7.96 4.13
CA GLY A 82 8.55 6.79 3.99
C GLY A 82 7.08 7.15 4.12
N GLN A 83 6.74 8.06 5.04
CA GLN A 83 5.39 8.63 5.16
C GLN A 83 4.95 9.33 3.86
N HIS A 84 5.86 10.01 3.15
CA HIS A 84 5.54 10.60 1.85
C HIS A 84 5.29 9.56 0.75
N ILE A 85 5.96 8.40 0.80
CA ILE A 85 5.68 7.30 -0.13
C ILE A 85 4.36 6.62 0.21
N LEU A 86 4.11 6.34 1.48
CA LEU A 86 2.84 5.77 1.93
C LEU A 86 1.70 6.70 1.53
N ALA A 87 1.85 8.00 1.80
CA ALA A 87 0.95 9.02 1.27
C ALA A 87 0.87 8.96 -0.26
N ALA A 88 1.96 8.99 -1.03
CA ALA A 88 1.86 8.92 -2.50
C ALA A 88 1.14 7.65 -2.99
N VAL A 89 1.28 6.52 -2.31
CA VAL A 89 0.60 5.26 -2.65
C VAL A 89 -0.87 5.27 -2.22
N GLU A 90 -1.20 5.88 -1.08
CA GLU A 90 -2.55 5.96 -0.46
C GLU A 90 -3.38 7.18 -0.92
N LEU A 91 -2.82 8.39 -0.81
CA LEU A 91 -3.46 9.69 -1.09
C LEU A 91 -3.74 9.93 -2.56
N GLU A 92 -2.98 9.33 -3.49
CA GLU A 92 -3.29 9.53 -4.90
C GLU A 92 -4.50 8.67 -5.33
N HIS A 93 -4.64 7.43 -4.84
CA HIS A 93 -5.52 6.43 -5.49
C HIS A 93 -6.18 5.42 -4.53
N ALA A 94 -6.58 5.79 -3.31
CA ALA A 94 -7.51 4.95 -2.53
C ALA A 94 -8.76 4.55 -3.34
N GLY A 95 -9.03 5.26 -4.44
CA GLY A 95 -9.87 4.80 -5.54
C GLY A 95 -9.24 5.00 -6.91
N GLU A 96 -8.15 4.32 -7.26
CA GLU A 96 -7.90 3.98 -8.67
C GLU A 96 -7.62 2.50 -8.82
N ALA A 97 -8.10 1.96 -9.93
CA ALA A 97 -7.88 0.59 -10.32
C ALA A 97 -6.41 0.29 -10.62
N PRO A 98 -5.91 -0.92 -10.27
CA PRO A 98 -4.58 -1.34 -10.66
C PRO A 98 -4.44 -1.36 -12.20
N GLU A 99 -3.28 -0.92 -12.70
CA GLU A 99 -2.97 -1.01 -14.14
C GLU A 99 -2.66 -2.48 -14.51
N ALA A 100 -3.48 -3.02 -15.42
CA ALA A 100 -3.39 -4.42 -15.82
C ALA A 100 -2.05 -4.79 -16.48
N SER A 101 -1.43 -3.85 -17.20
CA SER A 101 -0.10 -4.00 -17.82
C SER A 101 0.99 -4.24 -16.77
N VAL A 102 1.02 -3.42 -15.73
CA VAL A 102 2.02 -3.49 -14.65
C VAL A 102 1.83 -4.76 -13.82
N ALA A 103 0.57 -5.10 -13.50
CA ALA A 103 0.26 -6.34 -12.78
C ALA A 103 0.65 -7.59 -13.59
N GLU A 104 0.47 -7.58 -14.91
CA GLU A 104 0.84 -8.70 -15.78
C GLU A 104 2.35 -8.78 -16.02
N GLU A 105 3.03 -7.64 -16.16
CA GLU A 105 4.50 -7.58 -16.23
C GLU A 105 5.13 -8.15 -14.97
N ALA A 106 4.65 -7.72 -13.80
CA ALA A 106 5.05 -8.29 -12.52
C ALA A 106 4.74 -9.79 -12.46
N ALA A 107 3.58 -10.25 -12.95
CA ALA A 107 3.26 -11.67 -12.96
C ALA A 107 4.20 -12.50 -13.85
N ARG A 108 4.77 -11.93 -14.94
CA ARG A 108 5.73 -12.62 -15.82
C ARG A 108 7.11 -12.79 -15.19
N GLU A 109 7.52 -11.85 -14.36
CA GLU A 109 8.81 -11.90 -13.66
C GLU A 109 8.80 -12.82 -12.44
N ALA A 110 7.60 -13.23 -11.99
CA ALA A 110 7.40 -14.01 -10.78
C ALA A 110 7.34 -15.53 -11.03
N GLY A 111 7.53 -16.31 -9.96
CA GLY A 111 7.26 -17.74 -9.98
C GLY A 111 5.76 -18.05 -10.18
N PRO A 112 5.36 -19.26 -10.61
CA PRO A 112 3.98 -19.57 -11.00
C PRO A 112 2.92 -19.26 -9.93
N ALA A 113 3.23 -19.52 -8.66
CA ALA A 113 2.33 -19.24 -7.54
C ALA A 113 2.14 -17.73 -7.30
N GLN A 114 3.23 -16.96 -7.36
CA GLN A 114 3.20 -15.50 -7.23
C GLN A 114 2.53 -14.85 -8.44
N ALA A 115 2.78 -15.34 -9.65
CA ALA A 115 2.09 -14.89 -10.86
C ALA A 115 0.57 -15.03 -10.74
N ALA A 116 0.10 -16.18 -10.24
CA ALA A 116 -1.33 -16.40 -9.98
C ALA A 116 -1.87 -15.46 -8.89
N PHE A 117 -1.12 -15.23 -7.82
CA PHE A 117 -1.47 -14.27 -6.77
C PHE A 117 -1.60 -12.84 -7.33
N ARG A 118 -0.58 -12.34 -8.04
CA ARG A 118 -0.55 -10.98 -8.62
C ARG A 118 -1.74 -10.71 -9.54
N ARG A 119 -2.06 -11.66 -10.43
CA ARG A 119 -3.24 -11.58 -11.31
C ARG A 119 -4.55 -11.56 -10.55
N ARG A 120 -4.70 -12.45 -9.55
CA ARG A 120 -5.92 -12.50 -8.72
C ARG A 120 -6.11 -11.19 -7.95
N TRP A 121 -5.08 -10.74 -7.24
CA TRP A 121 -5.09 -9.50 -6.49
C TRP A 121 -5.47 -8.30 -7.37
N ALA A 122 -4.86 -8.18 -8.56
CA ALA A 122 -5.17 -7.08 -9.48
C ALA A 122 -6.63 -7.14 -9.95
N SER A 123 -7.16 -8.34 -10.23
CA SER A 123 -8.55 -8.52 -10.64
C SER A 123 -9.55 -8.20 -9.53
N GLU A 124 -9.25 -8.57 -8.28
CA GLU A 124 -10.09 -8.31 -7.11
C GLU A 124 -10.14 -6.81 -6.82
N ARG A 125 -8.97 -6.14 -6.78
CA ARG A 125 -8.89 -4.69 -6.59
C ARG A 125 -9.55 -3.90 -7.70
N ARG A 126 -9.45 -4.37 -8.95
CA ARG A 126 -10.17 -3.75 -10.07
C ARG A 126 -11.68 -3.83 -9.87
N ARG A 127 -12.19 -4.98 -9.43
CA ARG A 127 -13.61 -5.15 -9.13
C ARG A 127 -14.06 -4.24 -7.99
N ASP A 128 -13.32 -4.21 -6.88
CA ASP A 128 -13.64 -3.33 -5.74
C ASP A 128 -13.71 -1.86 -6.18
N TYR A 129 -12.78 -1.45 -7.04
CA TYR A 129 -12.76 -0.11 -7.60
C TYR A 129 -13.99 0.18 -8.46
N ASP A 130 -14.33 -0.72 -9.39
CA ASP A 130 -15.48 -0.56 -10.28
C ASP A 130 -16.80 -0.54 -9.48
N GLU A 131 -16.91 -1.38 -8.43
CA GLU A 131 -18.05 -1.39 -7.50
C GLU A 131 -18.18 -0.09 -6.72
N MET A 132 -17.06 0.44 -6.21
CA MET A 132 -17.02 1.71 -5.50
C MET A 132 -17.41 2.88 -6.43
N GLN A 133 -16.91 2.90 -7.66
CA GLN A 133 -17.27 3.90 -8.66
C GLN A 133 -18.76 3.82 -9.03
N ALA A 134 -19.29 2.61 -9.20
CA ALA A 134 -20.72 2.41 -9.44
C ALA A 134 -21.57 2.90 -8.25
N HIS A 135 -21.12 2.67 -7.01
CA HIS A 135 -21.79 3.18 -5.82
C HIS A 135 -21.81 4.72 -5.81
N PHE A 136 -20.67 5.38 -6.05
CA PHE A 136 -20.59 6.84 -6.06
C PHE A 136 -21.38 7.48 -7.20
N ALA A 137 -21.46 6.82 -8.35
CA ALA A 137 -22.29 7.26 -9.47
C ALA A 137 -23.78 6.93 -9.29
N SER A 138 -24.16 6.15 -8.27
CA SER A 138 -25.54 5.70 -8.12
C SER A 138 -26.48 6.87 -7.77
N PRO A 139 -27.70 6.92 -8.34
CA PRO A 139 -28.67 7.96 -8.01
C PRO A 139 -28.98 8.05 -6.51
N ALA A 140 -28.99 6.92 -5.82
CA ALA A 140 -29.22 6.86 -4.38
C ALA A 140 -28.10 7.55 -3.59
N HIS A 141 -26.84 7.32 -3.95
CA HIS A 141 -25.70 7.98 -3.32
C HIS A 141 -25.70 9.50 -3.61
N ILE A 142 -25.97 9.90 -4.85
CA ILE A 142 -26.07 11.32 -5.23
C ILE A 142 -27.17 12.02 -4.43
N ALA A 143 -28.36 11.43 -4.35
CA ALA A 143 -29.47 12.00 -3.57
C ALA A 143 -29.15 12.10 -2.08
N ALA A 144 -28.52 11.07 -1.49
CA ALA A 144 -28.10 11.09 -0.09
C ALA A 144 -27.06 12.19 0.18
N LYS A 145 -26.09 12.36 -0.74
CA LYS A 145 -25.09 13.43 -0.67
C LYS A 145 -25.74 14.82 -0.75
N ASP A 146 -26.66 15.02 -1.68
CA ASP A 146 -27.37 16.31 -1.84
C ASP A 146 -28.21 16.63 -0.61
N GLN A 147 -28.90 15.64 -0.04
CA GLN A 147 -29.66 15.80 1.20
C GLN A 147 -28.75 16.18 2.39
N ALA A 148 -27.62 15.50 2.54
CA ALA A 148 -26.65 15.80 3.58
C ALA A 148 -26.10 17.23 3.45
N HIS A 149 -25.79 17.65 2.22
CA HIS A 149 -25.34 19.01 1.92
C HIS A 149 -26.41 20.06 2.27
N ALA A 150 -27.66 19.82 1.87
CA ALA A 150 -28.77 20.71 2.21
C ALA A 150 -28.97 20.84 3.73
N ALA A 151 -28.94 19.72 4.46
CA ALA A 151 -29.06 19.72 5.92
C ALA A 151 -27.92 20.50 6.60
N MET A 152 -26.70 20.40 6.08
CA MET A 152 -25.54 21.14 6.56
C MET A 152 -25.71 22.64 6.35
N MET A 153 -26.15 23.07 5.16
CA MET A 153 -26.40 24.48 4.86
C MET A 153 -27.54 25.04 5.73
N ASP A 154 -28.61 24.29 5.93
CA ASP A 154 -29.70 24.66 6.84
C ASP A 154 -29.24 24.81 8.29
N ALA A 155 -28.36 23.94 8.76
CA ALA A 155 -27.78 24.05 10.10
C ALA A 155 -26.89 25.29 10.24
N PHE A 156 -26.07 25.57 9.22
CA PHE A 156 -25.24 26.78 9.16
C PHE A 156 -26.08 28.06 9.17
N HIS A 157 -27.12 28.13 8.33
CA HIS A 157 -28.02 29.29 8.29
C HIS A 157 -28.79 29.49 9.58
N ARG A 158 -29.24 28.41 10.24
CA ARG A 158 -29.87 28.49 11.56
C ARG A 158 -28.93 29.03 12.63
N ARG A 159 -27.65 28.67 12.58
CA ARG A 159 -26.63 29.12 13.53
C ARG A 159 -26.23 30.59 13.33
N ASN A 160 -26.30 31.09 12.10
CA ASN A 160 -25.89 32.45 11.74
C ASN A 160 -27.07 33.41 11.54
N ARG A 161 -28.26 33.04 12.01
CA ARG A 161 -29.42 33.93 12.02
C ARG A 161 -29.25 34.91 13.20
N PRO A 162 -29.35 36.23 12.97
CA PRO A 162 -29.18 37.24 14.02
C PRO A 162 -30.27 37.14 15.11
#